data_AF-A0A831PV45-F1
#
_entry.id   AF-A0A831PV45-F1
#
_cell.length_a   1.000
_cell.length_b   1.000
_cell.length_c   1.000
_cell.angle_alpha   90.00
_cell.angle_beta   90.00
_cell.angle_gamma   90.00
#
_symmetry.space_group_name_H-M   'P 1'
#
loop_
_entity.id
_entity.type
_entity.pdbx_description
1 polymer ?
#
loop_
_entity_poly.entity_id
_entity_poly.type
_entity_poly.pdbx_seq_one_letter_code
_entity_poly.pdbx_strand_id
1 'polypeptide(L)'
;MDITTQEFEVPILRELQEKTGLQFRALYEIQGQPAEVHAVVFPVLADWVDRLPRHNGRGTLYMLLEPTQVSRHIERVLGWWENEPDAVFQSVLTMQITQAMKDWQAGVVWKAYRRCGGGTHKSFLLRRLSRVASLREEVVREVVRILTEEQTLRADRKEYSRIADPRVQALVGEELLPGKSGARKGATKSRGGGASKPPRLVRLYTAPDRSGEVFSTEVDLEELGNALAALREEYRLEFSPDVDLDVFESAEDNTWFSLPCLSASSKSFGVLLRREDETTVEIVVVESTARSM
;
A
#
# COMPACT_ATOMS: atom_id res chain seq x y z
N MET A 1 0.36 -8.54 22.42
CA MET A 1 -0.99 -8.77 21.85
C MET A 1 -1.89 -7.76 22.54
N ASP A 2 -2.18 -6.65 21.87
CA ASP A 2 -2.82 -5.48 22.48
C ASP A 2 -4.31 -5.71 22.74
N ILE A 3 -4.75 -5.23 23.91
CA ILE A 3 -6.07 -5.44 24.52
C ILE A 3 -7.18 -4.67 23.76
N THR A 4 -6.82 -3.71 22.89
CA THR A 4 -7.76 -2.83 22.17
C THR A 4 -8.44 -3.47 20.96
N THR A 5 -7.83 -4.47 20.32
CA THR A 5 -8.43 -5.12 19.13
C THR A 5 -9.59 -6.06 19.50
N GLN A 6 -9.60 -6.59 20.73
CA GLN A 6 -10.58 -7.60 21.16
C GLN A 6 -11.97 -7.04 21.49
N GLU A 7 -12.10 -5.76 21.86
CA GLU A 7 -13.35 -5.22 22.41
C GLU A 7 -14.49 -5.15 21.38
N PHE A 8 -14.20 -4.83 20.12
CA PHE A 8 -15.23 -4.70 19.08
C PHE A 8 -15.42 -5.98 18.25
N GLU A 9 -14.43 -6.86 18.21
CA GLU A 9 -14.45 -8.06 17.37
C GLU A 9 -15.45 -9.12 17.88
N VAL A 10 -15.48 -9.38 19.19
CA VAL A 10 -16.36 -10.40 19.78
C VAL A 10 -17.85 -10.12 19.53
N PRO A 11 -18.38 -8.88 19.72
CA PRO A 11 -19.75 -8.56 19.36
C PRO A 11 -20.08 -8.79 17.88
N ILE A 12 -19.14 -8.49 16.97
CA ILE A 12 -19.34 -8.69 15.52
C ILE A 12 -19.43 -10.17 15.20
N LEU A 13 -18.48 -10.98 15.72
CA LEU A 13 -18.45 -12.43 15.51
C LEU A 13 -19.72 -13.11 16.04
N ARG A 14 -20.21 -12.67 17.21
CA ARG A 14 -21.47 -13.16 17.77
C ARG A 14 -22.65 -12.82 16.86
N GLU A 15 -22.76 -11.56 16.43
CA GLU A 15 -23.86 -11.13 15.56
C GLU A 15 -23.81 -11.82 14.18
N LEU A 16 -22.61 -12.08 13.66
CA LEU A 16 -22.42 -12.90 12.45
C LEU A 16 -22.97 -14.31 12.65
N GLN A 17 -22.63 -14.97 13.75
CA GLN A 17 -23.14 -16.30 14.06
C GLN A 17 -24.66 -16.30 14.19
N GLU A 18 -25.24 -15.32 14.90
CA GLU A 18 -26.68 -15.20 15.12
C GLU A 18 -27.45 -14.94 13.81
N LYS A 19 -26.95 -14.05 12.95
CA LYS A 19 -27.65 -13.64 11.71
C LYS A 19 -27.41 -14.58 10.54
N THR A 20 -26.27 -15.25 10.49
CA THR A 20 -25.84 -16.02 9.30
C THR A 20 -25.68 -17.51 9.57
N GLY A 21 -25.58 -17.93 10.83
CA GLY A 21 -25.22 -19.29 11.23
C GLY A 21 -23.75 -19.65 11.02
N LEU A 22 -22.93 -18.74 10.48
CA LEU A 22 -21.51 -18.96 10.25
C LEU A 22 -20.70 -18.63 11.49
N GLN A 23 -19.78 -19.52 11.84
CA GLN A 23 -18.91 -19.36 12.99
C GLN A 23 -17.47 -19.10 12.53
N PHE A 24 -16.92 -17.97 12.99
CA PHE A 24 -15.52 -17.61 12.80
C PHE A 24 -14.88 -17.43 14.17
N ARG A 25 -13.61 -17.81 14.31
CA ARG A 25 -12.84 -17.60 15.53
C ARG A 25 -12.27 -16.18 15.59
N ALA A 26 -12.04 -15.58 14.43
CA ALA A 26 -11.56 -14.22 14.26
C ALA A 26 -12.05 -13.64 12.93
N LEU A 27 -12.15 -12.32 12.84
CA LEU A 27 -12.64 -11.61 11.66
C LEU A 27 -11.76 -11.81 10.43
N TYR A 28 -10.45 -11.97 10.60
CA TYR A 28 -9.54 -12.21 9.47
C TYR A 28 -9.81 -13.53 8.75
N GLU A 29 -10.45 -14.52 9.42
CA GLU A 29 -10.81 -15.80 8.79
C GLU A 29 -11.82 -15.63 7.66
N ILE A 30 -12.52 -14.49 7.60
CA ILE A 30 -13.48 -14.15 6.55
C ILE A 30 -12.76 -13.94 5.20
N GLN A 31 -11.52 -13.41 5.18
CA GLN A 31 -10.83 -13.05 3.93
C GLN A 31 -10.51 -14.25 3.01
N GLY A 32 -10.39 -15.44 3.58
CA GLY A 32 -10.10 -16.66 2.83
C GLY A 32 -11.35 -17.41 2.37
N GLN A 33 -12.54 -16.86 2.60
CA GLN A 33 -13.79 -17.58 2.36
C GLN A 33 -14.29 -17.44 0.92
N PRO A 34 -15.16 -18.35 0.46
CA PRO A 34 -15.80 -18.24 -0.85
C PRO A 34 -16.66 -16.98 -0.99
N ALA A 35 -16.89 -16.54 -2.22
CA ALA A 35 -17.68 -15.33 -2.52
C ALA A 35 -19.12 -15.39 -1.95
N GLU A 36 -19.69 -16.60 -1.83
CA GLU A 36 -21.01 -16.84 -1.24
C GLU A 36 -21.03 -16.50 0.25
N VAL A 37 -19.95 -16.81 0.97
CA VAL A 37 -19.81 -16.44 2.39
C VAL A 37 -19.73 -14.92 2.52
N HIS A 38 -18.93 -14.26 1.69
CA HIS A 38 -18.85 -12.81 1.67
C HIS A 38 -20.19 -12.14 1.38
N ALA A 39 -21.00 -12.70 0.48
CA ALA A 39 -22.34 -12.18 0.19
C ALA A 39 -23.28 -12.22 1.40
N VAL A 40 -23.16 -13.26 2.24
CA VAL A 40 -23.97 -13.45 3.45
C VAL A 40 -23.46 -12.59 4.62
N VAL A 41 -22.14 -12.46 4.74
CA VAL A 41 -21.47 -11.73 5.83
C VAL A 41 -21.50 -10.22 5.61
N PHE A 42 -21.41 -9.76 4.36
CA PHE A 42 -21.31 -8.33 4.03
C PHE A 42 -22.41 -7.45 4.66
N PRO A 43 -23.71 -7.81 4.63
CA PRO A 43 -24.75 -6.99 5.26
C PRO A 43 -24.52 -6.73 6.75
N VAL A 44 -23.98 -7.72 7.48
CA VAL A 44 -23.66 -7.60 8.90
C VAL A 44 -22.46 -6.68 9.08
N LEU A 45 -21.38 -6.90 8.33
CA LEU A 45 -20.18 -6.03 8.40
C LEU A 45 -20.50 -4.59 8.03
N ALA A 46 -21.32 -4.37 6.99
CA ALA A 46 -21.74 -3.04 6.54
C ALA A 46 -22.54 -2.29 7.61
N ASP A 47 -23.41 -3.00 8.32
CA ASP A 47 -24.18 -2.43 9.43
C ASP A 47 -23.27 -2.08 10.63
N TRP A 48 -22.22 -2.87 10.87
CA TRP A 48 -21.21 -2.54 11.88
C TRP A 48 -20.35 -1.33 11.51
N VAL A 49 -19.95 -1.19 10.25
CA VAL A 49 -19.23 0.02 9.77
C VAL A 49 -20.02 1.29 10.10
N ASP A 50 -21.33 1.27 9.87
CA ASP A 50 -22.21 2.42 10.13
C ASP A 50 -22.39 2.71 11.62
N ARG A 51 -22.40 1.67 12.47
CA ARG A 51 -22.59 1.77 13.93
C ARG A 51 -21.32 2.13 14.69
N LEU A 52 -20.14 1.72 14.21
CA LEU A 52 -18.89 1.95 14.92
C LEU A 52 -18.58 3.45 15.01
N PRO A 53 -18.11 3.96 16.16
CA PRO A 53 -17.56 5.30 16.24
C PRO A 53 -16.46 5.48 15.19
N ARG A 54 -16.35 6.70 14.66
CA ARG A 54 -15.17 7.11 13.89
C ARG A 54 -13.94 6.72 14.72
N HIS A 55 -12.92 6.11 14.11
CA HIS A 55 -11.65 5.65 14.72
C HIS A 55 -11.58 4.20 15.28
N ASN A 56 -12.67 3.53 15.67
CA ASN A 56 -12.59 2.16 16.23
C ASN A 56 -12.96 1.09 15.21
N GLY A 57 -12.01 0.20 14.85
CA GLY A 57 -12.25 -1.06 14.12
C GLY A 57 -12.70 -0.98 12.66
N ARG A 58 -13.12 0.20 12.18
CA ARG A 58 -13.59 0.41 10.79
C ARG A 58 -12.55 0.02 9.74
N GLY A 59 -11.28 0.37 9.95
CA GLY A 59 -10.18 -0.03 9.08
C GLY A 59 -10.10 -1.55 8.88
N THR A 60 -10.22 -2.31 9.97
CA THR A 60 -10.30 -3.78 9.93
C THR A 60 -11.46 -4.23 9.05
N LEU A 61 -12.66 -3.67 9.23
CA LEU A 61 -13.83 -4.04 8.43
C LEU A 61 -13.66 -3.68 6.95
N TYR A 62 -13.04 -2.54 6.63
CA TYR A 62 -12.73 -2.16 5.24
C TYR A 62 -11.78 -3.14 4.56
N MET A 63 -10.83 -3.72 5.31
CA MET A 63 -9.92 -4.74 4.78
C MET A 63 -10.60 -6.10 4.53
N LEU A 64 -11.75 -6.37 5.13
CA LEU A 64 -12.51 -7.62 4.91
C LEU A 64 -13.44 -7.53 3.69
N LEU A 65 -13.59 -6.35 3.10
CA LEU A 65 -14.48 -6.16 1.96
C LEU A 65 -13.94 -6.90 0.73
N GLU A 66 -14.73 -7.84 0.23
CA GLU A 66 -14.40 -8.60 -0.96
C GLU A 66 -14.78 -7.78 -2.23
N PRO A 67 -13.95 -7.78 -3.30
CA PRO A 67 -14.16 -6.91 -4.46
C PRO A 67 -15.53 -7.05 -5.15
N THR A 68 -16.10 -8.25 -5.22
CA THR A 68 -17.43 -8.48 -5.79
C THR A 68 -18.51 -7.81 -4.94
N GLN A 69 -18.41 -7.88 -3.62
CA GLN A 69 -19.35 -7.18 -2.72
C GLN A 69 -19.16 -5.66 -2.74
N VAL A 70 -17.92 -5.17 -2.77
CA VAL A 70 -17.64 -3.73 -2.95
C VAL A 70 -18.27 -3.23 -4.25
N SER A 71 -18.10 -3.95 -5.36
CA SER A 71 -18.73 -3.57 -6.63
C SER A 71 -20.26 -3.59 -6.50
N ARG A 72 -20.86 -4.65 -5.94
CA ARG A 72 -22.31 -4.76 -5.78
C ARG A 72 -22.91 -3.64 -4.93
N HIS A 73 -22.17 -3.15 -3.94
CA HIS A 73 -22.61 -2.16 -2.97
C HIS A 73 -21.85 -0.83 -3.08
N ILE A 74 -21.39 -0.49 -4.29
CA ILE A 74 -20.45 0.62 -4.52
C ILE A 74 -20.93 1.95 -3.94
N GLU A 75 -22.22 2.26 -4.02
CA GLU A 75 -22.77 3.54 -3.52
C GLU A 75 -22.65 3.65 -1.99
N ARG A 76 -22.87 2.56 -1.27
CA ARG A 76 -22.71 2.53 0.20
C ARG A 76 -21.23 2.69 0.58
N VAL A 77 -20.34 1.99 -0.13
CA VAL A 77 -18.89 2.10 0.09
C VAL A 77 -18.37 3.50 -0.23
N LEU A 78 -18.88 4.13 -1.29
CA LEU A 78 -18.59 5.52 -1.61
C LEU A 78 -19.11 6.47 -0.52
N GLY A 79 -20.29 6.20 0.05
CA GLY A 79 -20.81 6.93 1.20
C GLY A 79 -19.88 6.86 2.41
N TRP A 80 -19.30 5.69 2.70
CA TRP A 80 -18.26 5.58 3.74
C TRP A 80 -17.01 6.38 3.36
N TRP A 81 -16.53 6.23 2.14
CA TRP A 81 -15.32 6.91 1.67
C TRP A 81 -15.42 8.44 1.70
N GLU A 82 -16.58 8.98 1.36
CA GLU A 82 -16.89 10.41 1.41
C GLU A 82 -16.93 10.98 2.83
N ASN A 83 -17.27 10.15 3.83
CA ASN A 83 -17.50 10.59 5.21
C ASN A 83 -16.46 10.06 6.20
N GLU A 84 -15.45 9.33 5.74
CA GLU A 84 -14.41 8.77 6.60
C GLU A 84 -13.39 9.86 6.97
N PRO A 85 -13.31 10.26 8.25
CA PRO A 85 -12.38 11.31 8.70
C PRO A 85 -10.92 10.86 8.73
N ASP A 86 -10.67 9.54 8.84
CA ASP A 86 -9.32 9.01 8.95
C ASP A 86 -8.70 8.80 7.56
N ALA A 87 -7.60 9.50 7.29
CA ALA A 87 -6.93 9.46 5.99
C ALA A 87 -6.38 8.05 5.65
N VAL A 88 -5.97 7.26 6.66
CA VAL A 88 -5.49 5.89 6.46
C VAL A 88 -6.66 5.00 6.06
N PHE A 89 -7.79 5.09 6.76
CA PHE A 89 -8.97 4.29 6.41
C PHE A 89 -9.61 4.74 5.08
N GLN A 90 -9.59 6.03 4.78
CA GLN A 90 -9.97 6.55 3.47
C GLN A 90 -9.07 5.99 2.35
N SER A 91 -7.79 5.77 2.62
CA SER A 91 -6.85 5.14 1.68
C SER A 91 -7.16 3.66 1.46
N VAL A 92 -7.49 2.92 2.52
CA VAL A 92 -7.96 1.52 2.42
C VAL A 92 -9.22 1.44 1.54
N LEU A 93 -10.21 2.28 1.79
CA LEU A 93 -11.42 2.38 0.97
C LEU A 93 -11.10 2.75 -0.49
N THR A 94 -10.15 3.67 -0.71
CA THR A 94 -9.69 4.04 -2.06
C THR A 94 -9.14 2.82 -2.81
N MET A 95 -8.33 1.99 -2.15
CA MET A 95 -7.82 0.75 -2.74
C MET A 95 -8.94 -0.24 -3.05
N GLN A 96 -9.86 -0.47 -2.10
CA GLN A 96 -11.00 -1.37 -2.28
C GLN A 96 -11.87 -0.96 -3.46
N ILE A 97 -12.23 0.33 -3.54
CA ILE A 97 -12.98 0.91 -4.66
C ILE A 97 -12.21 0.73 -5.98
N THR A 98 -10.92 1.05 -6.00
CA THR A 98 -10.10 0.98 -7.21
C THR A 98 -10.01 -0.45 -7.78
N GLN A 99 -9.89 -1.45 -6.90
CA GLN A 99 -9.80 -2.86 -7.28
C GLN A 99 -11.16 -3.41 -7.73
N ALA A 100 -12.24 -3.06 -7.02
CA ALA A 100 -13.56 -3.61 -7.24
C ALA A 100 -14.33 -2.98 -8.42
N MET A 101 -14.13 -1.67 -8.64
CA MET A 101 -14.94 -0.87 -9.56
C MET A 101 -14.94 -1.45 -10.97
N LYS A 102 -16.15 -1.62 -11.50
CA LYS A 102 -16.40 -1.93 -12.92
C LYS A 102 -16.52 -0.64 -13.74
N ASP A 103 -16.25 -0.73 -15.03
CA ASP A 103 -16.22 0.46 -15.90
C ASP A 103 -17.57 1.20 -15.95
N TRP A 104 -18.70 0.50 -15.86
CA TRP A 104 -20.04 1.12 -15.79
C TRP A 104 -20.30 1.90 -14.49
N GLN A 105 -19.49 1.66 -13.44
CA GLN A 105 -19.55 2.36 -12.14
C GLN A 105 -18.63 3.58 -12.11
N ALA A 106 -17.75 3.73 -13.09
CA ALA A 106 -16.72 4.77 -13.07
C ALA A 106 -17.32 6.18 -12.95
N GLY A 107 -18.48 6.43 -13.55
CA GLY A 107 -19.17 7.72 -13.49
C GLY A 107 -19.59 8.12 -12.06
N VAL A 108 -20.12 7.18 -11.26
CA VAL A 108 -20.51 7.47 -9.87
C VAL A 108 -19.27 7.64 -8.98
N VAL A 109 -18.24 6.81 -9.19
CA VAL A 109 -16.97 6.91 -8.47
C VAL A 109 -16.27 8.25 -8.77
N TRP A 110 -16.28 8.70 -10.03
CA TRP A 110 -15.72 10.00 -10.41
C TRP A 110 -16.46 11.18 -9.76
N LYS A 111 -17.80 11.12 -9.69
CA LYS A 111 -18.60 12.13 -9.00
C LYS A 111 -18.31 12.17 -7.50
N ALA A 112 -18.08 11.02 -6.87
CA ALA A 112 -17.66 10.94 -5.47
C ALA A 112 -16.26 11.55 -5.28
N TYR A 113 -15.31 11.20 -6.15
CA TYR A 113 -13.94 11.73 -6.10
C TYR A 113 -13.90 13.26 -6.08
N ARG A 114 -14.65 13.90 -6.99
CA ARG A 114 -14.70 15.37 -7.05
C ARG A 114 -15.32 16.03 -5.81
N ARG A 115 -16.15 15.31 -5.04
CA ARG A 115 -16.77 15.83 -3.81
C ARG A 115 -15.82 15.75 -2.61
N CYS A 116 -14.99 14.70 -2.54
CA CYS A 116 -14.05 14.50 -1.44
C CYS A 116 -12.83 15.44 -1.43
N GLY A 117 -12.61 16.23 -2.48
CA GLY A 117 -11.38 17.02 -2.67
C GLY A 117 -10.14 16.15 -2.97
N GLY A 118 -9.05 16.77 -3.42
CA GLY A 118 -7.76 16.09 -3.60
C GLY A 118 -7.22 15.51 -2.28
N GLY A 119 -6.40 14.46 -2.36
CA GLY A 119 -5.80 13.80 -1.19
C GLY A 119 -4.82 12.70 -1.60
N THR A 120 -3.88 12.39 -0.71
CA THR A 120 -2.86 11.34 -0.90
C THR A 120 -3.51 9.97 -1.17
N HIS A 121 -2.85 9.12 -1.97
CA HIS A 121 -3.30 7.77 -2.39
C HIS A 121 -4.45 7.71 -3.42
N LYS A 122 -4.99 8.83 -3.88
CA LYS A 122 -6.02 8.83 -4.95
C LYS A 122 -5.44 8.69 -6.37
N SER A 123 -4.11 8.73 -6.52
CA SER A 123 -3.43 8.55 -7.81
C SER A 123 -3.73 7.20 -8.46
N PHE A 124 -3.85 6.12 -7.66
CA PHE A 124 -4.27 4.80 -8.14
C PHE A 124 -5.68 4.81 -8.74
N LEU A 125 -6.61 5.49 -8.05
CA LEU A 125 -7.99 5.63 -8.51
C LEU A 125 -8.06 6.44 -9.80
N LEU A 126 -7.36 7.58 -9.86
CA LEU A 126 -7.27 8.41 -11.07
C LEU A 126 -6.66 7.66 -12.24
N ARG A 127 -5.58 6.91 -12.02
CA ARG A 127 -4.99 6.03 -13.04
C ARG A 127 -5.99 4.98 -13.54
N ARG A 128 -6.81 4.40 -12.64
CA ARG A 128 -7.83 3.42 -13.04
C ARG A 128 -8.95 4.09 -13.85
N LEU A 129 -9.42 5.25 -13.41
CA LEU A 129 -10.47 6.03 -14.08
C LEU A 129 -10.03 6.58 -15.44
N SER A 130 -8.74 6.93 -15.60
CA SER A 130 -8.20 7.42 -16.87
C SER A 130 -8.24 6.38 -18.00
N ARG A 131 -8.42 5.09 -17.66
CA ARG A 131 -8.57 4.00 -18.62
C ARG A 131 -10.02 3.87 -19.13
N VAL A 132 -10.99 4.50 -18.46
CA VAL A 132 -12.40 4.46 -18.86
C VAL A 132 -12.64 5.52 -19.92
N ALA A 133 -12.99 5.10 -21.13
CA ALA A 133 -13.05 5.97 -22.31
C ALA A 133 -13.95 7.20 -22.12
N SER A 134 -15.11 7.04 -21.47
CA SER A 134 -16.07 8.12 -21.23
C SER A 134 -15.58 9.20 -20.25
N LEU A 135 -14.59 8.89 -19.41
CA LEU A 135 -14.07 9.81 -18.39
C LEU A 135 -12.64 10.27 -18.65
N ARG A 136 -11.95 9.65 -19.60
CA ARG A 136 -10.51 9.83 -19.84
C ARG A 136 -10.11 11.30 -19.89
N GLU A 137 -10.80 12.12 -20.67
CA GLU A 137 -10.42 13.53 -20.85
C GLU A 137 -10.65 14.37 -19.58
N GLU A 138 -11.72 14.11 -18.83
CA GLU A 138 -11.96 14.78 -17.54
C GLU A 138 -10.89 14.41 -16.52
N VAL A 139 -10.60 13.11 -16.40
CA VAL A 139 -9.62 12.59 -15.45
C VAL A 139 -8.22 13.06 -15.79
N VAL A 140 -7.84 13.07 -17.08
CA VAL A 140 -6.53 13.58 -17.50
C VAL A 140 -6.40 15.07 -17.20
N ARG A 141 -7.44 15.89 -17.46
CA ARG A 141 -7.41 17.32 -17.11
C ARG A 141 -7.19 17.52 -15.62
N GLU A 142 -7.84 16.73 -14.79
CA GLU A 142 -7.65 16.77 -13.34
C GLU A 142 -6.23 16.36 -12.93
N VAL A 143 -5.69 15.28 -13.51
CA VAL A 143 -4.31 14.85 -13.24
C VAL A 143 -3.31 15.93 -13.66
N VAL A 144 -3.51 16.58 -14.82
CA VAL A 144 -2.68 17.70 -15.28
C VAL A 144 -2.76 18.87 -14.31
N ARG A 145 -3.97 19.21 -13.84
CA ARG A 145 -4.19 20.25 -12.83
C ARG A 145 -3.40 19.93 -11.55
N ILE A 146 -3.57 18.73 -11.00
CA ILE A 146 -2.87 18.26 -9.80
C ILE A 146 -1.34 18.32 -9.98
N LEU A 147 -0.82 17.84 -11.12
CA LEU A 147 0.62 17.88 -11.40
C LEU A 147 1.19 19.30 -11.56
N THR A 148 0.35 20.29 -11.89
CA THR A 148 0.77 21.68 -12.11
C THR A 148 0.62 22.55 -10.87
N GLU A 149 -0.46 22.34 -10.11
CA GLU A 149 -0.89 23.23 -9.02
C GLU A 149 -0.53 22.69 -7.62
N GLU A 150 -0.34 21.38 -7.47
CA GLU A 150 -0.17 20.74 -6.17
C GLU A 150 1.25 20.15 -6.01
N GLN A 151 1.80 20.21 -4.79
CA GLN A 151 3.02 19.47 -4.46
C GLN A 151 2.71 17.97 -4.44
N THR A 152 2.88 17.33 -5.58
CA THR A 152 2.60 15.91 -5.76
C THR A 152 3.76 15.05 -5.28
N LEU A 153 3.49 14.13 -4.37
CA LEU A 153 4.45 13.16 -3.87
C LEU A 153 5.03 12.31 -5.03
N ARG A 154 6.29 11.91 -4.91
CA ARG A 154 7.00 11.07 -5.90
C ARG A 154 6.25 9.76 -6.18
N ALA A 155 5.64 9.16 -5.15
CA ALA A 155 4.84 7.94 -5.27
C ALA A 155 3.59 8.13 -6.17
N ASP A 156 2.90 9.27 -6.05
CA ASP A 156 1.74 9.59 -6.88
C ASP A 156 2.15 9.89 -8.32
N ARG A 157 3.28 10.58 -8.52
CA ARG A 157 3.87 10.81 -9.86
C ARG A 157 4.20 9.51 -10.58
N LYS A 158 4.70 8.50 -9.87
CA LYS A 158 4.94 7.16 -10.44
C LYS A 158 3.64 6.51 -10.94
N GLU A 159 2.53 6.67 -10.23
CA GLU A 159 1.24 6.15 -10.72
C GLU A 159 0.72 6.98 -11.92
N TYR A 160 0.87 8.30 -11.90
CA TYR A 160 0.52 9.16 -13.04
C TYR A 160 1.36 8.87 -14.29
N SER A 161 2.63 8.48 -14.15
CA SER A 161 3.50 8.03 -15.25
C SER A 161 2.91 6.84 -16.04
N ARG A 162 1.95 6.11 -15.48
CA ARG A 162 1.29 4.98 -16.15
C ARG A 162 0.04 5.37 -16.93
N ILE A 163 -0.32 6.66 -16.92
CA ILE A 163 -1.41 7.23 -17.73
C ILE A 163 -0.85 7.57 -19.10
N ALA A 164 -1.32 6.85 -20.13
CA ALA A 164 -0.89 7.03 -21.51
C ALA A 164 -1.51 8.30 -22.15
N ASP A 165 -1.21 9.47 -21.61
CA ASP A 165 -1.56 10.77 -22.17
C ASP A 165 -0.30 11.65 -22.31
N PRO A 166 0.01 12.19 -23.50
CA PRO A 166 1.22 12.99 -23.73
C PRO A 166 1.39 14.17 -22.76
N ARG A 167 0.29 14.81 -22.33
CA ARG A 167 0.33 15.95 -21.40
C ARG A 167 0.84 15.51 -20.03
N VAL A 168 0.32 14.38 -19.54
CA VAL A 168 0.73 13.79 -18.26
C VAL A 168 2.19 13.32 -18.33
N GLN A 169 2.59 12.68 -19.43
CA GLN A 169 3.96 12.21 -19.61
C GLN A 169 4.98 13.35 -19.65
N ALA A 170 4.64 14.49 -20.27
CA ALA A 170 5.49 15.67 -20.28
C ALA A 170 5.75 16.19 -18.86
N LEU A 171 4.69 16.38 -18.06
CA LEU A 171 4.78 16.91 -16.70
C LEU A 171 5.47 15.95 -15.72
N VAL A 172 5.26 14.64 -15.87
CA VAL A 172 5.94 13.65 -15.02
C VAL A 172 7.40 13.45 -15.45
N GLY A 173 7.69 13.52 -16.75
CA GLY A 173 9.03 13.36 -17.31
C GLY A 173 9.96 14.55 -17.08
N GLU A 174 9.42 15.74 -16.80
CA GLU A 174 10.22 16.94 -16.49
C GLU A 174 10.91 16.89 -15.12
N GLU A 175 10.38 16.12 -14.16
CA GLU A 175 10.93 16.01 -12.79
C GLU A 175 11.54 14.63 -12.45
N LEU A 176 11.22 13.57 -13.19
CA LEU A 176 11.90 12.27 -13.02
C LEU A 176 13.35 12.25 -13.53
N LEU A 177 13.83 13.38 -14.04
CA LEU A 177 15.23 13.66 -14.33
C LEU A 177 15.72 14.77 -13.39
N PRO A 178 16.21 14.45 -12.18
CA PRO A 178 17.08 15.39 -11.48
C PRO A 178 18.37 15.48 -12.32
N GLY A 179 18.48 16.55 -13.11
CA GLY A 179 19.64 16.78 -13.97
C GLY A 179 19.31 17.04 -15.43
N LYS A 180 18.60 18.14 -15.72
CA LYS A 180 18.88 18.86 -16.97
C LYS A 180 20.17 19.68 -16.79
N SER A 181 21.30 18.98 -16.84
CA SER A 181 22.48 19.51 -17.51
C SER A 181 23.22 18.34 -18.17
N GLY A 182 23.21 18.29 -19.50
CA GLY A 182 24.16 17.50 -20.28
C GLY A 182 23.65 16.16 -20.83
N ALA A 183 23.74 16.06 -22.15
CA ALA A 183 23.85 14.83 -22.95
C ALA A 183 22.55 14.06 -23.27
N ARG A 184 21.92 14.48 -24.37
CA ARG A 184 21.52 13.55 -25.43
C ARG A 184 22.64 12.52 -25.69
N LYS A 185 22.30 11.23 -25.65
CA LYS A 185 22.88 10.08 -26.38
C LYS A 185 22.11 8.86 -25.88
N GLY A 186 21.21 8.26 -26.63
CA GLY A 186 21.48 7.53 -27.87
C GLY A 186 20.76 6.19 -27.71
N ALA A 187 19.86 5.90 -28.62
CA ALA A 187 19.13 4.64 -28.65
C ALA A 187 20.10 3.48 -28.88
N THR A 188 20.10 2.48 -27.99
CA THR A 188 20.61 1.15 -28.33
C THR A 188 19.71 0.09 -27.70
N LYS A 189 19.01 -0.64 -28.57
CA LYS A 189 18.39 -1.92 -28.25
C LYS A 189 19.49 -2.87 -27.78
N SER A 190 19.34 -3.41 -26.57
CA SER A 190 19.97 -4.68 -26.19
C SER A 190 18.89 -5.64 -25.69
N ARG A 191 18.49 -6.55 -26.58
CA ARG A 191 18.02 -7.88 -26.20
C ARG A 191 19.18 -8.54 -25.43
N GLY A 192 18.98 -8.81 -24.15
CA GLY A 192 19.89 -9.56 -23.29
C GLY A 192 19.10 -10.08 -22.11
N GLY A 193 19.26 -11.37 -21.80
CA GLY A 193 18.43 -12.15 -20.88
C GLY A 193 18.23 -11.50 -19.51
N GLY A 194 17.05 -11.75 -18.93
CA GLY A 194 16.66 -11.24 -17.62
C GLY A 194 17.58 -11.75 -16.52
N ALA A 195 18.36 -10.85 -15.95
CA ALA A 195 18.67 -10.91 -14.53
C ALA A 195 17.42 -10.39 -13.80
N SER A 196 16.82 -11.22 -12.96
CA SER A 196 15.73 -10.80 -12.07
C SER A 196 16.22 -9.60 -11.27
N LYS A 197 15.61 -8.44 -11.46
CA LYS A 197 15.87 -7.29 -10.59
C LYS A 197 15.61 -7.75 -9.14
N PRO A 198 16.54 -7.54 -8.19
CA PRO A 198 16.28 -7.91 -6.81
C PRO A 198 15.04 -7.15 -6.28
N PRO A 199 14.26 -7.78 -5.37
CA PRO A 199 12.98 -7.22 -4.95
C PRO A 199 13.19 -5.90 -4.19
N ARG A 200 12.28 -4.95 -4.42
CA ARG A 200 12.32 -3.63 -3.78
C ARG A 200 11.99 -3.74 -2.29
N LEU A 201 12.37 -2.73 -1.51
CA LEU A 201 11.93 -2.55 -0.13
C LEU A 201 10.41 -2.72 0.00
N VAL A 202 9.95 -3.47 0.99
CA VAL A 202 8.54 -3.79 1.22
C VAL A 202 8.12 -3.17 2.54
N ARG A 203 7.19 -2.21 2.52
CA ARG A 203 6.57 -1.68 3.76
C ARG A 203 5.80 -2.79 4.47
N LEU A 204 6.01 -2.93 5.77
CA LEU A 204 5.27 -3.80 6.65
C LEU A 204 4.19 -2.99 7.37
N TYR A 205 2.98 -3.54 7.42
CA TYR A 205 1.83 -2.88 8.05
C TYR A 205 1.76 -3.10 9.57
N THR A 206 2.58 -4.00 10.10
CA THR A 206 2.71 -4.30 11.52
C THR A 206 4.18 -4.50 11.86
N ALA A 207 4.53 -4.32 13.14
CA ALA A 207 5.85 -4.69 13.62
C ALA A 207 6.15 -6.17 13.29
N PRO A 208 7.29 -6.48 12.65
CA PRO A 208 7.68 -7.84 12.32
C PRO A 208 8.01 -8.63 13.59
N ASP A 209 7.90 -9.95 13.49
CA ASP A 209 8.40 -10.84 14.54
C ASP A 209 9.95 -10.76 14.61
N ARG A 210 10.46 -10.42 15.79
CA ARG A 210 11.90 -10.30 16.10
C ARG A 210 12.45 -11.53 16.84
N SER A 211 11.68 -12.61 16.96
CA SER A 211 12.07 -13.82 17.72
C SER A 211 13.37 -14.49 17.23
N GLY A 212 13.77 -14.26 15.98
CA GLY A 212 15.03 -14.71 15.38
C GLY A 212 16.11 -13.63 15.24
N GLU A 213 16.00 -12.51 15.96
CA GLU A 213 16.97 -11.43 15.89
C GLU A 213 18.39 -11.88 16.26
N VAL A 214 19.33 -11.61 15.36
CA VAL A 214 20.76 -11.87 15.54
C VAL A 214 21.58 -10.59 15.62
N PHE A 215 21.01 -9.47 15.19
CA PHE A 215 21.64 -8.15 15.23
C PHE A 215 20.60 -7.05 15.15
N SER A 216 20.84 -5.95 15.87
CA SER A 216 20.07 -4.72 15.77
C SER A 216 20.98 -3.52 16.01
N THR A 217 20.81 -2.46 15.23
CA THR A 217 21.52 -1.19 15.40
C THR A 217 20.68 -0.03 14.90
N GLU A 218 20.92 1.16 15.43
CA GLU A 218 20.30 2.41 14.98
C GLU A 218 21.37 3.23 14.26
N VAL A 219 21.01 3.77 13.10
CA VAL A 219 21.90 4.60 12.29
C VAL A 219 21.15 5.81 11.75
N ASP A 220 21.89 6.89 11.52
CA ASP A 220 21.37 8.04 10.79
C ASP A 220 21.02 7.63 9.35
N LEU A 221 19.96 8.22 8.79
CA LEU A 221 19.48 7.92 7.44
C LEU A 221 20.55 8.17 6.37
N GLU A 222 21.41 9.16 6.59
CA GLU A 222 22.56 9.45 5.73
C GLU A 222 23.64 8.35 5.77
N GLU A 223 23.74 7.62 6.88
CA GLU A 223 24.70 6.54 7.10
C GLU A 223 24.14 5.15 6.75
N LEU A 224 22.83 5.05 6.51
CA LEU A 224 22.13 3.79 6.21
C LEU A 224 22.78 3.00 5.06
N GLY A 225 23.25 3.69 4.01
CA GLY A 225 23.95 3.05 2.89
C GLY A 225 25.23 2.34 3.31
N ASN A 226 26.03 2.97 4.19
CA ASN A 226 27.28 2.40 4.70
C ASN A 226 27.01 1.24 5.67
N ALA A 227 26.01 1.39 6.55
CA ALA A 227 25.61 0.34 7.48
C ALA A 227 25.12 -0.92 6.75
N LEU A 228 24.30 -0.73 5.70
CA LEU A 228 23.87 -1.83 4.84
C LEU A 228 25.03 -2.48 4.09
N ALA A 229 26.02 -1.71 3.62
CA ALA A 229 27.21 -2.27 2.99
C ALA A 229 28.01 -3.16 3.95
N ALA A 230 28.19 -2.74 5.21
CA ALA A 230 28.84 -3.54 6.25
C ALA A 230 28.08 -4.85 6.51
N LEU A 231 26.74 -4.80 6.59
CA LEU A 231 25.92 -6.00 6.77
C LEU A 231 26.00 -6.98 5.59
N ARG A 232 26.18 -6.50 4.35
CA ARG A 232 26.42 -7.39 3.20
C ARG A 232 27.68 -8.22 3.38
N GLU A 233 28.76 -7.59 3.83
CA GLU A 233 30.04 -8.26 4.03
C GLU A 233 29.99 -9.23 5.21
N GLU A 234 29.41 -8.81 6.33
CA GLU A 234 29.36 -9.59 7.57
C GLU A 234 28.45 -10.82 7.45
N TYR A 235 27.22 -10.66 6.93
CA TYR A 235 26.21 -11.72 6.84
C TYR A 235 26.15 -12.40 5.47
N ARG A 236 27.04 -12.04 4.54
CA ARG A 236 27.06 -12.52 3.15
C ARG A 236 25.71 -12.39 2.47
N LEU A 237 25.11 -11.21 2.58
CA LEU A 237 23.79 -10.89 2.06
C LEU A 237 23.89 -10.17 0.71
N GLU A 238 23.01 -10.54 -0.21
CA GLU A 238 22.79 -9.86 -1.47
C GLU A 238 21.39 -9.23 -1.44
N PHE A 239 21.34 -7.90 -1.48
CA PHE A 239 20.12 -7.12 -1.65
C PHE A 239 20.40 -5.96 -2.60
N SER A 240 19.35 -5.31 -3.12
CA SER A 240 19.50 -4.23 -4.11
C SER A 240 20.45 -3.13 -3.61
N PRO A 241 21.46 -2.69 -4.39
CA PRO A 241 22.39 -1.61 -4.02
C PRO A 241 21.67 -0.30 -3.72
N ASP A 242 20.55 -0.06 -4.40
CA ASP A 242 19.79 1.17 -4.28
C ASP A 242 18.59 0.93 -3.35
N VAL A 243 18.81 1.05 -2.04
CA VAL A 243 17.71 1.31 -1.11
C VAL A 243 17.29 2.76 -1.33
N ASP A 244 16.09 2.95 -1.86
CA ASP A 244 15.51 4.26 -2.16
C ASP A 244 15.26 4.99 -0.84
N LEU A 245 16.19 5.86 -0.41
CA LEU A 245 16.13 6.56 0.87
C LEU A 245 14.88 7.43 1.01
N ASP A 246 14.34 7.92 -0.11
CA ASP A 246 13.07 8.64 -0.21
C ASP A 246 11.87 7.85 0.38
N VAL A 247 11.99 6.51 0.49
CA VAL A 247 10.97 5.68 1.13
C VAL A 247 10.90 5.92 2.63
N PHE A 248 12.01 6.30 3.27
CA PHE A 248 12.05 6.65 4.69
C PHE A 248 11.59 8.10 4.93
N GLU A 249 11.94 9.03 4.05
CA GLU A 249 11.51 10.43 4.17
C GLU A 249 9.98 10.58 4.09
N SER A 250 9.31 9.69 3.36
CA SER A 250 7.86 9.68 3.19
C SER A 250 7.10 8.74 4.14
N ALA A 251 7.81 8.03 5.02
CA ALA A 251 7.21 7.11 5.97
C ALA A 251 6.88 7.81 7.29
N GLU A 252 5.87 7.33 8.01
CA GLU A 252 5.59 7.77 9.38
C GLU A 252 6.61 7.17 10.34
N ASP A 253 6.82 7.82 11.49
CA ASP A 253 7.62 7.26 12.59
C ASP A 253 7.08 5.88 12.99
N ASN A 254 8.00 5.00 13.38
CA ASN A 254 7.77 3.59 13.67
C ASN A 254 7.26 2.75 12.48
N THR A 255 7.38 3.23 11.25
CA THR A 255 7.08 2.41 10.07
C THR A 255 8.15 1.37 9.84
N TRP A 256 7.73 0.11 9.70
CA TRP A 256 8.58 -1.03 9.39
C TRP A 256 8.67 -1.33 7.91
N PHE A 257 9.83 -1.83 7.50
CA PHE A 257 10.12 -2.29 6.15
C PHE A 257 10.87 -3.62 6.22
N SER A 258 10.61 -4.49 5.25
CA SER A 258 11.46 -5.62 4.94
C SER A 258 12.31 -5.27 3.73
N LEU A 259 13.61 -5.52 3.84
CA LEU A 259 14.54 -5.47 2.72
C LEU A 259 14.78 -6.90 2.24
N PRO A 260 14.18 -7.31 1.10
CA PRO A 260 14.37 -8.65 0.60
C PRO A 260 15.84 -8.89 0.25
N CYS A 261 16.45 -9.87 0.91
CA CYS A 261 17.83 -10.25 0.72
C CYS A 261 17.93 -11.74 0.38
N LEU A 262 18.90 -12.08 -0.46
CA LEU A 262 19.37 -13.44 -0.67
C LEU A 262 20.58 -13.65 0.23
N SER A 263 20.68 -14.78 0.92
CA SER A 263 21.91 -15.14 1.63
C SER A 263 22.69 -16.14 0.80
N ALA A 264 24.00 -15.91 0.66
CA ALA A 264 24.93 -16.91 0.12
C ALA A 264 25.37 -17.94 1.17
N SER A 265 24.87 -17.84 2.40
CA SER A 265 25.17 -18.76 3.50
C SER A 265 24.17 -19.93 3.55
N SER A 266 24.47 -20.98 4.33
CA SER A 266 23.52 -22.07 4.60
C SER A 266 22.35 -21.66 5.49
N LYS A 267 22.34 -20.42 5.98
CA LYS A 267 21.32 -19.84 6.85
C LYS A 267 20.49 -18.82 6.06
N SER A 268 19.19 -18.78 6.31
CA SER A 268 18.31 -17.77 5.72
C SER A 268 18.24 -16.58 6.67
N PHE A 269 18.52 -15.39 6.16
CA PHE A 269 18.42 -14.14 6.91
C PHE A 269 17.39 -13.22 6.27
N GLY A 270 16.73 -12.41 7.10
CA GLY A 270 15.91 -11.28 6.69
C GLY A 270 16.49 -9.99 7.28
N VAL A 271 16.42 -8.91 6.50
CA VAL A 271 16.76 -7.56 6.98
C VAL A 271 15.46 -6.76 7.12
N LEU A 272 15.27 -6.18 8.30
CA LEU A 272 14.14 -5.34 8.65
C LEU A 272 14.67 -3.94 8.96
N LEU A 273 13.94 -2.93 8.53
CA LEU A 273 14.29 -1.52 8.76
C LEU A 273 13.09 -0.85 9.41
N ARG A 274 13.29 -0.12 10.51
CA ARG A 274 12.26 0.72 11.13
C ARG A 274 12.70 2.16 11.04
N ARG A 275 11.86 3.04 10.47
CA ARG A 275 12.03 4.48 10.67
C ARG A 275 11.67 4.78 12.12
N GLU A 276 12.63 5.14 12.94
CA GLU A 276 12.36 5.46 14.35
C GLU A 276 11.85 6.88 14.48
N ASP A 277 12.52 7.82 13.80
CA ASP A 277 12.17 9.22 13.70
C ASP A 277 12.57 9.80 12.32
N GLU A 278 12.57 11.12 12.17
CA GLU A 278 12.86 11.81 10.90
C GLU A 278 14.28 11.56 10.36
N THR A 279 15.23 11.22 11.24
CA THR A 279 16.66 11.09 10.92
C THR A 279 17.21 9.69 11.19
N THR A 280 16.53 8.88 11.98
CA THR A 280 17.06 7.61 12.51
C THR A 280 16.34 6.40 11.92
N VAL A 281 17.12 5.41 11.50
CA VAL A 281 16.65 4.11 11.05
C VAL A 281 17.26 3.00 11.91
N GLU A 282 16.41 2.20 12.53
CA GLU A 282 16.80 0.94 13.14
C GLU A 282 16.92 -0.13 12.05
N ILE A 283 18.02 -0.86 12.05
CA ILE A 283 18.28 -2.03 11.21
C ILE A 283 18.27 -3.27 12.09
N VAL A 284 17.41 -4.23 11.77
CA VAL A 284 17.33 -5.52 12.47
C VAL A 284 17.60 -6.64 11.49
N VAL A 285 18.53 -7.54 11.83
CA VAL A 285 18.79 -8.77 11.08
C VAL A 285 18.19 -9.93 11.85
N VAL A 286 17.33 -10.70 11.18
CA VAL A 286 16.69 -11.89 11.73
C VAL A 286 17.17 -13.14 10.99
N GLU A 287 17.55 -14.17 11.72
CA GLU A 287 17.80 -15.50 11.17
C GLU A 287 16.47 -16.25 11.08
N SER A 288 16.03 -16.57 9.87
CA SER A 288 14.87 -17.43 9.65
C SER A 288 15.24 -18.86 10.02
N THR A 289 14.74 -19.37 11.14
CA THR A 289 14.68 -20.82 11.36
C THR A 289 13.70 -21.40 10.36
N ALA A 290 14.21 -21.88 9.22
CA ALA A 290 13.40 -22.70 8.33
C ALA A 290 12.92 -23.93 9.12
N ARG A 291 11.69 -23.89 9.63
CA ARG A 291 10.94 -25.12 9.89
C ARG A 291 10.55 -25.64 8.52
N SER A 292 11.31 -26.61 8.03
CA SER A 292 10.88 -27.47 6.93
C SER A 292 9.48 -28.01 7.25
N MET A 293 8.49 -27.56 6.48
CA MET A 293 7.21 -28.24 6.27
C MET A 293 6.92 -28.21 4.78
#